data_AF-A0A8J5CSJ0-F1
#
_entry.id   AF-A0A8J5CSJ0-F1
#
_cell.length_a   1.000
_cell.length_b   1.000
_cell.length_c   1.000
_cell.angle_alpha   90.00
_cell.angle_beta   90.00
_cell.angle_gamma   90.00
#
_symmetry.space_group_name_H-M   'P 1'
#
loop_
_entity.id
_entity.type
_entity.pdbx_description
1 polymer ?
#
loop_
_entity_poly.entity_id
_entity_poly.type
_entity_poly.pdbx_seq_one_letter_code
_entity_poly.pdbx_strand_id
1 'polypeptide(L)'
;MKLWRRDGSWSWCDVCKASVPSTEAQNKVVAFCDVDAKKVNTFYTYEASPDRVKPRVPILHFTKARPPLVICMKLELTGGKFEENLASLKLQEGKDYHLFN
;
A
#
# COMPACT_ATOMS: atom_id res chain seq x y z
N MET A 1 3.25 6.95 -1.44
CA MET A 1 4.09 8.18 -1.54
C MET A 1 5.55 7.78 -1.73
N LYS A 2 6.21 8.13 -2.85
CA LYS A 2 7.69 7.97 -2.97
C LYS A 2 8.33 9.11 -2.19
N LEU A 3 8.72 8.86 -0.94
CA LEU A 3 9.59 9.79 -0.22
C LEU A 3 11.04 9.36 -0.43
N TRP A 4 11.81 10.26 -1.02
CA TRP A 4 13.25 10.15 -1.16
C TRP A 4 13.88 10.42 0.21
N ARG A 5 14.56 9.42 0.81
CA ARG A 5 15.44 9.67 1.96
C ARG A 5 16.83 10.06 1.45
N ARG A 6 17.51 10.95 2.17
CA ARG A 6 18.86 11.46 1.85
C ARG A 6 19.96 10.38 1.81
N ASP A 7 19.63 9.13 2.15
CA ASP A 7 20.56 7.99 2.20
C ASP A 7 20.50 7.07 0.96
N GLY A 8 19.66 7.39 -0.04
CA GLY A 8 19.59 6.63 -1.29
C GLY A 8 18.89 5.26 -1.18
N SER A 9 18.23 4.96 -0.06
CA SER A 9 17.52 3.70 0.15
C SER A 9 16.02 3.82 -0.20
N TRP A 10 15.47 2.77 -0.82
CA TRP A 10 14.06 2.67 -1.19
C TRP A 10 13.34 1.76 -0.19
N SER A 11 12.30 2.23 0.51
CA SER A 11 11.30 1.32 1.11
C SER A 11 9.89 1.84 0.89
N TRP A 12 9.13 1.11 0.08
CA TRP A 12 7.83 1.53 -0.44
C TRP A 12 6.66 1.23 0.51
N CYS A 13 6.94 0.58 1.63
CA CYS A 13 5.91 -0.18 2.34
C CYS A 13 5.96 0.06 3.87
N ASP A 14 7.06 0.60 4.42
CA ASP A 14 7.06 1.18 5.77
C ASP A 14 6.17 2.41 5.86
N VAL A 15 6.06 3.19 4.78
CA VAL A 15 5.20 4.38 4.74
C VAL A 15 3.75 3.99 4.90
N CYS A 16 3.23 2.99 4.18
CA CYS A 16 1.81 2.62 4.31
C CYS A 16 1.50 1.95 5.66
N LYS A 17 2.45 1.25 6.30
CA LYS A 17 2.28 0.78 7.69
C LYS A 17 2.44 1.89 8.74
N ALA A 18 3.31 2.88 8.53
CA ALA A 18 3.44 4.05 9.39
C ALA A 18 2.31 5.06 9.20
N SER A 19 1.67 5.07 8.02
CA SER A 19 0.44 5.82 7.74
C SER A 19 -0.76 5.21 8.47
N VAL A 20 -0.67 3.94 8.87
CA VAL A 20 -1.67 3.29 9.70
C VAL A 20 -1.37 3.64 11.16
N PRO A 21 -2.20 4.49 11.80
CA PRO A 21 -1.82 5.26 12.98
C PRO A 21 -1.71 4.45 14.27
N SER A 22 -2.09 3.17 14.27
CA SER A 22 -2.03 2.30 15.46
C SER A 22 -1.67 0.86 15.12
N THR A 23 -1.06 0.16 16.07
CA THR A 23 -0.70 -1.27 16.00
C THR A 23 -1.93 -2.15 15.70
N GLU A 24 -3.11 -1.78 16.22
CA GLU A 24 -4.37 -2.46 15.93
C GLU A 24 -4.80 -2.32 14.47
N ALA A 25 -4.65 -1.14 13.88
CA ALA A 25 -4.98 -0.96 12.48
C ALA A 25 -3.96 -1.66 11.57
N GLN A 26 -2.69 -1.76 11.98
CA GLN A 26 -1.67 -2.54 11.25
C GLN A 26 -2.01 -4.04 11.20
N ASN A 27 -2.59 -4.58 12.27
CA ASN A 27 -3.03 -5.97 12.34
C ASN A 27 -4.27 -6.26 11.48
N LYS A 28 -5.02 -5.24 11.08
CA LYS A 28 -6.19 -5.36 10.18
C LYS A 28 -5.78 -5.38 8.70
N VAL A 29 -4.52 -5.08 8.37
CA VAL A 29 -4.04 -5.11 6.98
C VAL A 29 -3.82 -6.55 6.54
N VAL A 30 -4.64 -7.02 5.61
CA VAL A 30 -4.61 -8.40 5.11
C VAL A 30 -3.73 -8.58 3.86
N ALA A 31 -3.54 -7.51 3.08
CA ALA A 31 -2.73 -7.53 1.86
C ALA A 31 -2.33 -6.10 1.45
N PHE A 32 -1.23 -6.00 0.70
CA PHE A 32 -0.89 -4.83 -0.09
C PHE A 32 -1.19 -5.08 -1.57
N CYS A 33 -1.30 -4.00 -2.36
CA CYS A 33 -1.49 -4.07 -3.80
C CYS A 33 -0.40 -3.27 -4.52
N ASP A 34 0.15 -3.81 -5.60
CA ASP A 34 1.10 -3.13 -6.50
C ASP A 34 0.83 -3.52 -7.97
N VAL A 35 1.35 -2.72 -8.90
CA VAL A 35 1.34 -3.00 -10.35
C VAL A 35 2.64 -3.66 -10.81
N ASP A 36 3.71 -3.54 -10.02
CA ASP A 36 5.02 -4.10 -10.34
C ASP A 36 5.00 -5.63 -10.18
N ALA A 37 5.07 -6.34 -11.31
CA ALA A 37 5.10 -7.80 -11.36
C ALA A 37 6.25 -8.42 -10.54
N LYS A 38 7.34 -7.69 -10.29
CA LYS A 38 8.44 -8.16 -9.43
C LYS A 38 8.06 -8.20 -7.96
N LYS A 39 7.08 -7.38 -7.55
CA LYS A 39 6.59 -7.31 -6.16
C LYS A 39 5.34 -8.16 -5.95
N VAL A 40 4.50 -8.28 -6.97
CA VAL A 40 3.31 -9.14 -6.90
C VAL A 40 3.72 -10.58 -6.61
N ASN A 41 2.94 -11.28 -5.78
CA ASN A 41 3.22 -12.62 -5.25
C ASN A 41 4.45 -12.71 -4.34
N THR A 42 4.98 -11.58 -3.89
CA THR A 42 5.96 -11.53 -2.79
C THR A 42 5.28 -11.10 -1.48
N PHE A 43 6.07 -10.99 -0.42
CA PHE A 43 5.58 -10.56 0.88
C PHE A 43 6.31 -9.29 1.29
N TYR A 44 5.56 -8.35 1.84
CA TYR A 44 6.11 -7.26 2.60
C TYR A 44 6.37 -7.70 4.05
N THR A 45 7.56 -7.42 4.55
CA THR A 45 7.93 -7.60 5.95
C THR A 45 8.11 -6.24 6.59
N TYR A 46 7.48 -6.00 7.74
CA TYR A 46 7.72 -4.76 8.48
C TYR A 46 9.03 -4.85 9.26
N GLU A 47 10.07 -4.17 8.75
CA GLU A 47 11.42 -4.33 9.27
C GLU A 47 11.60 -3.72 10.66
N ALA A 48 10.86 -2.67 10.99
CA ALA A 48 10.89 -1.99 12.28
C ALA A 48 9.94 -2.58 13.34
N SER A 49 9.35 -3.76 13.08
CA SER A 49 8.55 -4.48 14.08
C SER A 49 9.41 -4.82 15.30
N PRO A 50 8.93 -4.55 16.54
CA PRO A 50 9.60 -5.00 17.75
C PRO A 50 9.43 -6.51 17.99
N ASP A 51 8.60 -7.19 17.20
CA ASP A 51 8.31 -8.60 17.38
C ASP A 51 9.45 -9.49 16.88
N ARG A 52 9.72 -10.57 17.63
CA ARG A 52 10.74 -11.57 17.27
C ARG A 52 10.46 -12.23 15.92
N VAL A 53 9.17 -12.43 15.59
CA VAL A 53 8.73 -12.92 14.27
C VAL A 53 8.08 -11.76 13.54
N LYS A 54 8.73 -11.28 12.48
CA LYS A 54 8.23 -10.14 11.73
C LYS A 54 6.96 -10.51 10.96
N PRO A 55 5.88 -9.72 11.06
CA PRO A 55 4.66 -9.97 10.32
C PRO A 55 4.91 -9.81 8.81
N ARG A 56 4.44 -10.80 8.04
CA ARG A 56 4.52 -10.84 6.58
C ARG A 56 3.13 -10.58 6.00
N VAL A 57 3.03 -9.56 5.14
CA VAL A 57 1.79 -9.18 4.47
C VAL A 57 1.94 -9.46 2.97
N PRO A 58 1.06 -10.25 2.34
CA PRO A 58 1.18 -10.57 0.92
C PRO A 58 0.99 -9.32 0.05
N ILE A 59 1.73 -9.24 -1.06
CA ILE A 59 1.56 -8.20 -2.08
C ILE A 59 0.84 -8.82 -3.28
N LEU A 60 -0.36 -8.34 -3.54
CA LEU A 60 -1.22 -8.77 -4.63
C LEU A 60 -1.15 -7.79 -5.80
N HIS A 61 -1.58 -8.23 -6.98
CA HIS A 61 -1.80 -7.32 -8.09
C HIS A 61 -3.02 -6.44 -7.81
N PHE A 62 -2.98 -5.16 -8.20
CA PHE A 62 -4.07 -4.21 -7.92
C PHE A 62 -5.46 -4.66 -8.43
N THR A 63 -5.50 -5.44 -9.53
CA THR A 63 -6.76 -6.00 -10.06
C THR A 63 -7.45 -6.99 -9.12
N LYS A 64 -6.73 -7.50 -8.11
CA LYS A 64 -7.29 -8.37 -7.07
C LYS A 64 -7.72 -7.60 -5.82
N ALA A 65 -7.57 -6.27 -5.79
CA ALA A 65 -7.99 -5.44 -4.67
C ALA A 65 -9.49 -5.58 -4.43
N ARG A 66 -9.89 -5.68 -3.17
CA ARG A 66 -11.30 -5.77 -2.76
C ARG A 66 -11.60 -4.74 -1.67
N PRO A 67 -12.72 -4.00 -1.77
CA PRO A 67 -13.14 -3.08 -0.71
C PRO A 67 -13.29 -3.75 0.66
N PRO A 68 -13.08 -3.00 1.77
CA PRO A 68 -12.68 -1.59 1.82
C PRO A 68 -11.16 -1.40 1.61
N LEU A 69 -10.78 -0.40 0.81
CA LEU A 69 -9.37 -0.09 0.51
C LEU A 69 -8.92 1.22 1.17
N VAL A 70 -7.64 1.28 1.54
CA VAL A 70 -6.97 2.53 1.91
C VAL A 70 -5.89 2.80 0.89
N ILE A 71 -5.95 3.96 0.24
CA ILE A 71 -5.00 4.36 -0.79
C ILE A 71 -4.01 5.36 -0.19
N CYS A 72 -2.76 4.91 0.02
CA CYS A 72 -1.63 5.69 0.55
C CYS A 72 -0.72 6.29 -0.56
N MET A 73 -1.31 6.62 -1.72
CA MET A 73 -0.60 7.16 -2.87
C MET A 73 -1.00 8.61 -3.11
N LYS A 74 0.00 9.45 -3.37
CA LYS A 74 -0.25 10.81 -3.83
C LYS A 74 -0.69 10.73 -5.28
N LEU A 75 -1.88 11.27 -5.54
CA LEU A 75 -2.44 11.40 -6.88
C LEU A 75 -1.51 12.28 -7.74
N GLU A 76 -1.61 12.13 -9.07
CA GLU A 76 -0.87 12.88 -10.10
C GLU A 76 0.62 12.56 -10.24
N LEU A 77 1.24 11.85 -9.29
CA LEU A 77 2.67 11.48 -9.39
C LEU A 77 2.99 10.45 -10.47
N THR A 78 1.96 9.81 -11.05
CA THR A 78 2.12 8.76 -12.06
C THR A 78 1.70 9.19 -13.45
N GLY A 79 1.45 10.49 -13.65
CA GLY A 79 0.97 11.03 -14.91
C GLY A 79 -0.37 10.44 -15.35
N GLY A 80 -1.29 10.22 -14.40
CA GLY A 80 -2.64 9.69 -14.66
C GLY A 80 -2.77 8.16 -14.64
N LYS A 81 -1.68 7.40 -14.70
CA LYS A 81 -1.74 5.92 -14.79
C LYS A 81 -2.35 5.26 -13.57
N PHE A 82 -2.12 5.80 -12.39
CA PHE A 82 -2.73 5.28 -11.16
C PHE A 82 -4.24 5.52 -11.17
N GLU A 83 -4.66 6.70 -11.58
CA GLU A 83 -6.05 7.13 -11.68
C GLU A 83 -6.82 6.30 -12.72
N GLU A 84 -6.21 6.00 -13.87
CA GLU A 84 -6.76 5.07 -14.87
C GLU A 84 -6.96 3.66 -14.30
N ASN A 85 -5.95 3.14 -13.60
CA ASN A 85 -6.03 1.83 -12.96
C ASN A 85 -7.13 1.80 -11.89
N LEU A 86 -7.24 2.85 -11.07
CA LEU A 86 -8.27 2.98 -10.04
C LEU A 86 -9.66 3.06 -10.68
N ALA A 87 -9.82 3.84 -11.75
CA ALA A 87 -11.06 3.92 -12.52
C ALA A 87 -11.46 2.56 -13.12
N SER A 88 -10.49 1.74 -13.54
CA SER A 88 -10.75 0.39 -14.07
C SER A 88 -11.37 -0.55 -13.03
N LEU A 89 -11.13 -0.31 -11.74
CA LEU A 89 -11.70 -1.09 -10.64
C LEU A 89 -13.15 -0.71 -10.34
N LYS A 90 -13.66 0.39 -10.91
CA LYS A 90 -15.04 0.90 -10.73
C LYS A 90 -15.42 1.09 -9.25
N LEU A 91 -14.47 1.56 -8.45
CA LEU A 91 -14.66 1.79 -7.01
C LEU A 91 -15.06 3.24 -6.75
N GLN A 92 -15.84 3.45 -5.69
CA GLN A 92 -16.30 4.77 -5.26
C GLN A 92 -15.56 5.25 -3.99
N GLU A 93 -14.99 6.46 -4.04
CA GLU A 93 -14.39 7.09 -2.86
C GLU A 93 -15.43 7.34 -1.75
N GLY A 94 -15.04 7.11 -0.50
CA GLY A 94 -15.91 7.27 0.67
C GLY A 94 -16.84 6.09 0.92
N LYS A 95 -16.91 5.11 0.00
CA LYS A 95 -17.64 3.86 0.15
C LYS A 95 -16.72 2.65 0.05
N ASP A 96 -16.02 2.53 -1.08
CA ASP A 96 -15.19 1.37 -1.41
C ASP A 96 -13.73 1.60 -1.06
N TYR A 97 -13.27 2.85 -1.11
CA TYR A 97 -11.93 3.23 -0.69
C TYR A 97 -11.88 4.61 -0.04
N HIS A 98 -10.84 4.82 0.77
CA HIS A 98 -10.47 6.13 1.32
C HIS A 98 -9.06 6.51 0.86
N LEU A 99 -8.91 7.72 0.35
CA LEU A 99 -7.61 8.31 0.07
C LEU A 99 -7.00 8.85 1.37
N PHE A 100 -5.79 8.40 1.70
CA PHE A 100 -5.04 8.90 2.84
C PHE A 100 -4.14 10.05 2.36
N ASN A 101 -4.46 11.28 2.75
CA ASN A 101 -3.74 12.51 2.38
C ASN A 101 -2.77 12.93 3.48
#